data_AF-A0A1A3MW01-F1
#
_entry.id   AF-A0A1A3MW01-F1
#
_cell.length_a   1.000
_cell.length_b   1.000
_cell.length_c   1.000
_cell.angle_alpha   90.00
_cell.angle_beta   90.00
_cell.angle_gamma   90.00
#
_symmetry.space_group_name_H-M   'P 1'
#
loop_
_entity.id
_entity.type
_entity.pdbx_description
1 polymer ?
#
loop_
_entity_poly.entity_id
_entity_poly.type
_entity_poly.pdbx_seq_one_letter_code
_entity_poly.pdbx_strand_id
1 'polypeptide(L)'
;MEVFIDNVVELLNDELKRRGLGGLEPGVGYELQKANGVRLDVTRTLDELGVEDGATLTLVPAADGESFEPQYESLSTGLARVGKKLFEPVTVQTAAHTALVIVAMVTMTIVGLTIRQRVSSDALMPSIISGTAGLLAGGGAFVVLRWWRHRADLLDALGWLVVPLLAVSLAGGAPGPLGSAHLFISALAIAVLACAVTAVTQRHLDIAATVVTLCGLGGAVAATRMWSPVPAQWLGMGTLVALLLVLTFAPTVALWVAAIRPPYFGSITGRDLFRRSDGLPVDAVSPVTDAAGGAEDDANPDTTPRGSQIAAAAIRANSVLTGICVGAAVTLPAAVWATLMPGRERGTATAVLASLFVLIFISRGRAFADKRQAVALVCGAAAATCVGIVKYIVQQPHSAPEALASAAVLLVAFAAGGLLAALVVPVTRFTPLVRMAAEWLEILAIIVALPLAAWIGGLFTWVRMR
;
A
#
# COMPACT_ATOMS: atom_id res chain seq x y z
N MET A 1 -22.97 -9.16 49.10
CA MET A 1 -22.69 -8.92 47.66
C MET A 1 -22.79 -10.21 46.82
N GLU A 2 -22.67 -11.39 47.42
CA GLU A 2 -22.67 -12.71 46.76
C GLU A 2 -23.88 -12.93 45.83
N VAL A 3 -25.10 -12.61 46.29
CA VAL A 3 -26.35 -12.75 45.52
C VAL A 3 -26.44 -11.82 44.29
N PHE A 4 -25.67 -10.72 44.26
CA PHE A 4 -25.68 -9.76 43.15
C PHE A 4 -24.69 -10.14 42.04
N ILE A 5 -23.59 -10.81 42.38
CA ILE A 5 -22.54 -11.15 41.42
C ILE A 5 -23.07 -12.11 40.35
N ASP A 6 -23.87 -13.11 40.72
CA ASP A 6 -24.45 -14.06 39.77
C ASP A 6 -25.32 -13.36 38.71
N ASN A 7 -26.13 -12.38 39.12
CA ASN A 7 -26.94 -11.57 38.20
C ASN A 7 -26.08 -10.70 37.28
N VAL A 8 -24.96 -10.16 37.78
CA VAL A 8 -24.01 -9.37 36.97
C VAL A 8 -23.32 -10.25 35.93
N VAL A 9 -22.89 -11.45 36.33
CA VAL A 9 -22.28 -12.44 35.43
C VAL A 9 -23.26 -12.79 34.31
N GLU A 10 -24.52 -13.09 34.65
CA GLU A 10 -25.57 -13.42 33.69
C GLU A 10 -25.82 -12.26 32.72
N LEU A 11 -26.03 -11.05 33.25
CA LEU A 11 -26.28 -9.86 32.45
C LEU A 11 -25.13 -9.53 31.49
N LEU A 12 -23.88 -9.61 31.99
CA LEU A 12 -22.69 -9.35 31.18
C LEU A 12 -22.50 -10.42 30.11
N ASN A 13 -22.74 -11.68 30.44
CA ASN A 13 -22.65 -12.80 29.49
C ASN A 13 -23.64 -12.63 28.33
N ASP A 14 -24.88 -12.22 28.64
CA ASP A 14 -25.90 -11.95 27.62
C ASP A 14 -25.55 -10.75 26.75
N GLU A 15 -24.99 -9.69 27.33
CA GLU A 15 -24.54 -8.52 26.57
C GLU A 15 -23.33 -8.84 25.68
N LEU A 16 -22.39 -9.66 26.15
CA LEU A 16 -21.25 -10.13 25.34
C LEU A 16 -21.73 -10.94 24.13
N LYS A 17 -22.70 -11.85 24.34
CA LYS A 17 -23.33 -12.61 23.25
C LYS A 17 -24.06 -11.70 22.26
N ARG A 18 -24.80 -10.69 22.75
CA ARG A 18 -25.47 -9.69 21.89
C ARG A 18 -24.48 -8.92 21.01
N ARG A 19 -23.27 -8.66 21.52
CA ARG A 19 -22.18 -7.98 20.78
C ARG A 19 -21.36 -8.93 19.89
N GLY A 20 -21.68 -10.22 19.84
CA GLY A 20 -20.97 -11.22 19.03
C GLY A 20 -19.59 -11.60 19.57
N LEU A 21 -19.33 -11.34 20.85
CA LEU A 21 -18.11 -11.76 21.54
C LEU A 21 -18.29 -13.15 22.18
N GLY A 22 -17.18 -13.80 22.53
CA GLY A 22 -17.21 -15.01 23.35
C GLY A 22 -17.89 -14.73 24.70
N GLY A 23 -18.77 -15.62 25.13
CA GLY A 23 -19.41 -15.55 26.46
C GLY A 23 -18.45 -15.86 27.60
N LEU A 24 -18.92 -15.69 28.83
CA LEU A 24 -18.18 -16.06 30.03
C LEU A 24 -18.09 -17.60 30.15
N GLU A 25 -16.99 -18.09 30.74
CA GLU A 25 -16.72 -19.52 30.89
C GLU A 25 -17.67 -20.16 31.92
N PRO A 26 -18.43 -21.20 31.55
CA PRO A 26 -19.34 -21.86 32.46
C PRO A 26 -18.58 -22.69 33.51
N GLY A 27 -19.03 -22.64 34.77
CA GLY A 27 -18.45 -23.42 35.87
C GLY A 27 -17.26 -22.76 36.57
N VAL A 28 -16.87 -21.55 36.17
CA VAL A 28 -15.87 -20.72 36.83
C VAL A 28 -16.58 -19.71 37.72
N GLY A 29 -16.22 -19.63 39.00
CA GLY A 29 -16.70 -18.57 39.89
C GLY A 29 -16.13 -17.22 39.44
N TYR A 30 -16.90 -16.13 39.56
CA TYR A 30 -16.45 -14.80 39.17
C TYR A 30 -16.45 -13.85 40.37
N GLU A 31 -15.56 -12.86 40.33
CA GLU A 31 -15.46 -11.81 41.34
C GLU A 31 -15.29 -10.43 40.69
N LEU A 32 -15.68 -9.40 41.45
CA LEU A 32 -15.48 -8.01 41.04
C LEU A 32 -14.16 -7.48 41.59
N GLN A 33 -13.36 -6.88 40.72
CA GLN A 33 -12.15 -6.16 41.06
C GLN A 33 -12.28 -4.69 40.65
N LYS A 34 -11.62 -3.78 41.38
CA LYS A 34 -11.40 -2.40 40.90
C LYS A 34 -10.50 -2.45 39.66
N ALA A 35 -10.54 -1.42 38.82
CA ALA A 35 -9.69 -1.33 37.62
C ALA A 35 -8.17 -1.46 37.89
N ASN A 36 -7.72 -1.25 39.12
CA ASN A 36 -6.33 -1.46 39.55
C ASN A 36 -6.01 -2.93 39.94
N GLY A 37 -6.98 -3.85 39.84
CA GLY A 37 -6.84 -5.27 40.18
C GLY A 37 -7.09 -5.62 41.65
N VAL A 38 -7.57 -4.68 42.47
CA VAL A 38 -7.92 -4.95 43.88
C VAL A 38 -9.27 -5.66 43.93
N ARG A 39 -9.29 -6.89 44.46
CA ARG A 39 -10.50 -7.68 44.71
C ARG A 39 -11.40 -7.01 45.74
N LEU A 40 -12.69 -6.91 45.41
CA LEU A 40 -13.70 -6.40 46.32
C LEU A 40 -14.15 -7.50 47.30
N ASP A 41 -14.23 -7.16 48.58
CA ASP A 41 -14.70 -8.06 49.63
C ASP A 41 -16.22 -8.26 49.49
N VAL A 42 -16.64 -9.50 49.21
CA VAL A 42 -18.04 -9.89 48.94
C VAL A 42 -18.93 -9.73 50.18
N THR A 43 -18.32 -9.65 51.37
CA THR A 43 -19.02 -9.48 52.66
C THR A 43 -19.41 -8.02 52.95
N ARG A 44 -18.80 -7.05 52.27
CA ARG A 44 -19.06 -5.61 52.44
C ARG A 44 -19.98 -5.06 51.35
N THR A 45 -20.53 -3.86 51.54
CA THR A 45 -21.29 -3.16 50.50
C THR A 45 -20.36 -2.39 49.55
N LEU A 46 -20.84 -2.04 48.34
CA LEU A 46 -20.05 -1.23 47.39
C LEU A 46 -19.71 0.16 47.96
N ASP A 47 -20.62 0.72 48.75
CA ASP A 47 -20.45 2.01 49.44
C ASP A 47 -19.35 1.93 50.51
N GLU A 48 -19.35 0.86 51.33
CA GLU A 48 -18.29 0.58 52.31
C GLU A 48 -16.91 0.33 51.66
N LEU A 49 -16.89 -0.08 50.39
CA LEU A 49 -15.67 -0.29 49.60
C LEU A 49 -15.26 0.96 48.79
N GLY A 50 -15.99 2.07 48.94
CA GLY A 50 -15.73 3.34 48.28
C GLY A 50 -15.85 3.28 46.77
N VAL A 51 -16.85 2.54 46.25
CA VAL A 51 -17.16 2.49 44.82
C VAL A 51 -18.16 3.60 44.50
N GLU A 52 -17.67 4.65 43.83
CA GLU A 52 -18.47 5.80 43.40
C GLU A 52 -19.17 5.54 42.05
N ASP A 53 -20.23 6.30 41.77
CA ASP A 53 -20.89 6.28 40.47
C ASP A 53 -19.92 6.65 39.33
N GLY A 54 -19.85 5.81 38.31
CA GLY A 54 -18.90 5.93 37.21
C GLY A 54 -17.54 5.24 37.43
N ALA A 55 -17.31 4.64 38.60
CA ALA A 55 -16.14 3.81 38.85
C ALA A 55 -16.13 2.57 37.92
N THR A 56 -14.99 2.29 37.31
CA THR A 56 -14.82 1.11 36.45
C THR A 56 -14.42 -0.10 37.27
N LEU A 57 -15.25 -1.14 37.21
CA LEU A 57 -14.99 -2.46 37.81
C LEU A 57 -14.74 -3.49 36.71
N THR A 58 -13.89 -4.46 37.01
CA THR A 58 -13.57 -5.58 36.12
C THR A 58 -14.06 -6.88 36.73
N LEU A 59 -14.82 -7.66 35.95
CA LEU A 59 -15.24 -9.01 36.32
C LEU A 59 -14.14 -10.00 35.92
N VAL A 60 -13.62 -10.76 36.88
CA VAL A 60 -12.47 -11.67 36.71
C VAL A 60 -12.81 -13.05 37.29
N PRO A 61 -12.29 -14.17 36.74
CA PRO A 61 -12.37 -15.47 37.39
C PRO A 61 -11.89 -15.41 38.84
N ALA A 62 -12.67 -15.97 39.76
CA ALA A 62 -12.36 -16.06 41.18
C ALA A 62 -11.07 -16.88 41.36
N ALA A 63 -10.11 -16.32 42.09
CA ALA A 63 -8.87 -16.97 42.42
C ALA A 63 -8.83 -17.31 43.92
N ASP A 64 -8.23 -18.46 44.25
CA ASP A 64 -7.97 -18.84 45.64
C ASP A 64 -6.90 -17.93 46.24
N GLY A 65 -7.22 -17.26 47.35
CA GLY A 65 -6.31 -16.38 48.08
C GLY A 65 -6.98 -15.13 48.65
N GLU A 66 -6.31 -14.48 49.61
CA GLU A 66 -6.76 -13.22 50.19
C GLU A 66 -6.49 -12.02 49.26
N SER A 67 -7.38 -11.04 49.27
CA SER A 67 -7.22 -9.79 48.53
C SER A 67 -6.08 -8.97 49.13
N PHE A 68 -4.93 -8.95 48.47
CA PHE A 68 -3.79 -8.12 48.88
C PHE A 68 -3.76 -6.83 48.07
N GLU A 69 -4.01 -5.69 48.73
CA GLU A 69 -3.62 -4.39 48.18
C GLU A 69 -2.13 -4.19 48.49
N PRO A 70 -1.24 -4.20 47.49
CA PRO A 70 0.18 -4.04 47.75
C PRO A 70 0.48 -2.64 48.29
N GLN A 71 0.71 -2.55 49.59
CA GLN A 71 1.20 -1.35 50.24
C GLN A 71 2.66 -1.13 49.84
N TYR A 72 2.92 -0.17 48.95
CA TYR A 72 4.29 0.16 48.55
C TYR A 72 4.87 1.20 49.51
N GLU A 73 5.88 0.83 50.28
CA GLU A 73 6.54 1.71 51.26
C GLU A 73 7.28 2.90 50.60
N SER A 74 7.59 2.81 49.30
CA SER A 74 8.21 3.89 48.53
C SER A 74 7.54 4.07 47.17
N LEU A 75 7.21 5.31 46.83
CA LEU A 75 6.73 5.69 45.49
C LEU A 75 7.70 5.25 44.38
N SER A 76 9.00 5.20 44.67
CA SER A 76 10.02 4.79 43.69
C SER A 76 9.90 3.31 43.28
N THR A 77 9.57 2.42 44.22
CA THR A 77 9.43 0.98 43.96
C THR A 77 8.10 0.67 43.28
N GLY A 78 7.03 1.37 43.68
CA GLY A 78 5.74 1.35 42.97
C GLY A 78 5.90 1.80 41.52
N LEU A 79 6.56 2.94 41.28
CA LEU A 79 6.79 3.48 39.93
C LEU A 79 7.70 2.59 39.09
N ALA A 80 8.77 2.01 39.66
CA ALA A 80 9.65 1.10 38.94
C ALA A 80 8.90 -0.18 38.49
N ARG A 81 7.96 -0.68 39.31
CA ARG A 81 7.16 -1.86 38.98
C ARG A 81 6.10 -1.54 37.92
N VAL A 82 5.43 -0.41 38.04
CA VAL A 82 4.51 0.11 37.01
C VAL A 82 5.27 0.35 35.71
N GLY A 83 6.46 0.94 35.77
CA GLY A 83 7.35 1.15 34.62
C GLY A 83 7.72 -0.15 33.91
N LYS A 84 8.05 -1.23 34.64
CA LYS A 84 8.29 -2.56 34.05
C LYS A 84 7.07 -3.18 33.37
N LYS A 85 5.85 -2.79 33.75
CA LYS A 85 4.61 -3.20 33.08
C LYS A 85 4.30 -2.33 31.87
N LEU A 86 4.60 -1.03 31.94
CA LEU A 86 4.32 -0.06 30.89
C LEU A 86 5.34 -0.09 29.75
N PHE A 87 6.59 -0.46 30.03
CA PHE A 87 7.68 -0.43 29.05
C PHE A 87 8.25 -1.83 28.84
N GLU A 88 8.21 -2.29 27.59
CA GLU A 88 8.82 -3.55 27.20
C GLU A 88 10.36 -3.47 27.29
N PRO A 89 11.02 -4.47 27.88
CA PRO A 89 12.48 -4.53 27.89
C PRO A 89 13.05 -4.84 26.50
N VAL A 90 14.33 -4.52 26.28
CA VAL A 90 15.03 -4.85 25.04
C VAL A 90 15.03 -6.37 24.84
N THR A 91 14.41 -6.83 23.75
CA THR A 91 14.35 -8.25 23.40
C THR A 91 15.42 -8.63 22.39
N VAL A 92 15.63 -9.94 22.18
CA VAL A 92 16.48 -10.46 21.10
C VAL A 92 15.99 -9.98 19.72
N GLN A 93 14.67 -9.84 19.54
CA GLN A 93 14.09 -9.32 18.31
C GLN A 93 14.40 -7.83 18.13
N THR A 94 14.33 -7.04 19.20
CA THR A 94 14.73 -5.62 19.18
C THR A 94 16.20 -5.46 18.80
N ALA A 95 17.09 -6.30 19.35
CA ALA A 95 18.51 -6.30 18.99
C ALA A 95 18.72 -6.66 17.51
N ALA A 96 18.03 -7.69 17.01
CA ALA A 96 18.11 -8.11 15.61
C ALA A 96 17.60 -7.03 14.64
N HIS A 97 16.45 -6.41 14.92
CA HIS A 97 15.93 -5.32 14.10
C HIS A 97 16.86 -4.10 14.11
N THR A 98 17.43 -3.75 15.27
CA THR A 98 18.43 -2.67 15.37
C THR A 98 19.67 -2.97 14.52
N ALA A 99 20.18 -4.21 14.56
CA ALA A 99 21.29 -4.64 13.71
C ALA A 99 20.95 -4.54 12.21
N LEU A 100 19.74 -4.95 11.81
CA LEU A 100 19.27 -4.80 10.44
C LEU A 100 19.19 -3.34 9.98
N VAL A 101 18.75 -2.43 10.86
CA VAL A 101 18.74 -0.99 10.57
C VAL A 101 20.16 -0.46 10.36
N ILE A 102 21.14 -0.90 11.16
CA ILE A 102 22.55 -0.54 10.96
C ILE A 102 23.04 -1.03 9.59
N VAL A 103 22.76 -2.29 9.23
CA VAL A 103 23.14 -2.83 7.91
C VAL A 103 22.46 -2.05 6.78
N ALA A 104 21.21 -1.64 6.94
CA ALA A 104 20.52 -0.80 5.97
C ALA A 104 21.17 0.59 5.81
N MET A 105 21.57 1.24 6.92
CA MET A 105 22.30 2.52 6.88
C MET A 105 23.65 2.39 6.17
N VAL A 106 24.40 1.32 6.45
CA VAL A 106 25.68 1.05 5.77
C VAL A 106 25.46 0.81 4.28
N THR A 107 24.43 0.04 3.92
CA THR A 107 24.05 -0.24 2.54
C THR A 107 23.71 1.03 1.78
N MET A 108 22.88 1.90 2.37
CA MET A 108 22.51 3.19 1.78
C MET A 108 23.75 4.09 1.60
N THR A 109 24.68 4.06 2.55
CA THR A 109 25.94 4.82 2.46
C THR A 109 26.82 4.30 1.32
N ILE A 110 26.96 2.97 1.16
CA ILE A 110 27.69 2.37 0.04
C ILE A 110 27.05 2.76 -1.30
N VAL A 111 25.73 2.66 -1.42
CA VAL A 111 24.98 3.08 -2.62
C VAL A 111 25.23 4.57 -2.92
N GLY A 112 25.15 5.45 -1.94
CA GLY A 112 25.40 6.88 -2.14
C GLY A 112 26.83 7.19 -2.56
N LEU A 113 27.82 6.57 -1.93
CA LEU A 113 29.24 6.76 -2.25
C LEU A 113 29.58 6.21 -3.65
N THR A 114 29.02 5.05 -4.02
CA THR A 114 29.25 4.45 -5.33
C THR A 114 28.64 5.27 -6.46
N ILE A 115 27.41 5.78 -6.28
CA ILE A 115 26.78 6.71 -7.23
C ILE A 115 27.62 7.99 -7.33
N ARG A 116 28.03 8.58 -6.20
CA ARG A 116 28.86 9.80 -6.19
C ARG A 116 30.16 9.61 -6.96
N GLN A 117 30.87 8.50 -6.72
CA GLN A 117 32.12 8.21 -7.43
C GLN A 117 31.89 7.95 -8.92
N ARG A 118 30.79 7.28 -9.28
CA ARG A 118 30.42 6.99 -10.67
C ARG A 118 30.04 8.25 -11.47
N VAL A 119 29.52 9.28 -10.80
CA VAL A 119 29.27 10.61 -11.41
C VAL A 119 30.58 11.31 -11.75
N SER A 120 31.62 11.14 -10.93
CA SER A 120 32.91 11.81 -11.12
C SER A 120 33.92 11.03 -11.96
N SER A 121 33.78 9.71 -12.06
CA SER A 121 34.76 8.82 -12.68
C SER A 121 34.08 7.62 -13.34
N ASP A 122 34.61 7.19 -14.49
CA ASP A 122 34.19 5.98 -15.21
C ASP A 122 34.89 4.70 -14.70
N ALA A 123 35.57 4.77 -13.56
CA ALA A 123 36.19 3.58 -12.96
C ALA A 123 35.14 2.51 -12.63
N LEU A 124 35.49 1.24 -12.85
CA LEU A 124 34.63 0.10 -12.50
C LEU A 124 34.60 -0.23 -11.00
N MET A 125 35.52 0.36 -10.23
CA MET A 125 35.67 0.08 -8.79
C MET A 125 34.35 0.27 -7.99
N PRO A 126 33.56 1.35 -8.18
CA PRO A 126 32.27 1.52 -7.48
C PRO A 126 31.27 0.40 -7.79
N SER A 127 31.24 -0.07 -9.04
CA SER A 127 30.36 -1.15 -9.48
C SER A 127 30.78 -2.49 -8.89
N ILE A 128 32.08 -2.75 -8.78
CA ILE A 128 32.61 -3.94 -8.12
C ILE A 128 32.27 -3.92 -6.63
N ILE A 129 32.49 -2.79 -5.92
CA ILE A 129 32.20 -2.67 -4.48
C ILE A 129 30.71 -2.85 -4.16
N SER A 130 29.84 -2.18 -4.92
CA SER A 130 28.38 -2.34 -4.75
C SER A 130 27.93 -3.76 -5.10
N GLY A 131 28.51 -4.36 -6.15
CA GLY A 131 28.21 -5.72 -6.58
C GLY A 131 28.63 -6.77 -5.55
N THR A 132 29.85 -6.67 -5.01
CA THR A 132 30.33 -7.59 -3.97
C THR A 132 29.52 -7.46 -2.69
N ALA A 133 29.21 -6.24 -2.25
CA ALA A 133 28.33 -6.03 -1.10
C ALA A 133 26.92 -6.62 -1.34
N GLY A 134 26.36 -6.45 -2.53
CA GLY A 134 25.07 -7.02 -2.91
C GLY A 134 25.08 -8.55 -2.93
N LEU A 135 26.14 -9.16 -3.47
CA LEU A 135 26.31 -10.62 -3.46
C LEU A 135 26.48 -11.16 -2.04
N LEU A 136 27.19 -10.45 -1.15
CA LEU A 136 27.33 -10.83 0.26
C LEU A 136 25.99 -10.76 0.99
N ALA A 137 25.21 -9.69 0.79
CA ALA A 137 23.86 -9.58 1.35
C ALA A 137 22.95 -10.69 0.83
N GLY A 138 23.02 -11.02 -0.46
CA GLY A 138 22.27 -12.11 -1.09
C GLY A 138 22.67 -13.49 -0.58
N GLY A 139 23.98 -13.72 -0.39
CA GLY A 139 24.50 -14.91 0.28
C GLY A 139 23.99 -15.03 1.72
N GLY A 140 23.97 -13.92 2.46
CA GLY A 140 23.39 -13.85 3.80
C GLY A 140 21.89 -14.21 3.81
N ALA A 141 21.11 -13.63 2.89
CA ALA A 141 19.70 -13.97 2.73
C ALA A 141 19.51 -15.46 2.37
N PHE A 142 20.34 -16.02 1.49
CA PHE A 142 20.30 -17.44 1.13
C PHE A 142 20.66 -18.35 2.31
N VAL A 143 21.65 -18.00 3.12
CA VAL A 143 22.02 -18.72 4.34
C VAL A 143 20.85 -18.71 5.34
N VAL A 144 20.25 -17.55 5.59
CA VAL A 144 19.06 -17.48 6.45
C VAL A 144 17.93 -18.33 5.86
N LEU A 145 17.77 -18.37 4.54
CA LEU A 145 16.71 -19.13 3.89
C LEU A 145 16.94 -20.64 4.04
N ARG A 146 18.19 -21.07 4.01
CA ARG A 146 18.55 -22.48 4.08
C ARG A 146 18.53 -23.03 5.51
N TRP A 147 19.01 -22.27 6.49
CA TRP A 147 19.22 -22.72 7.87
C TRP A 147 18.25 -22.13 8.89
N TRP A 148 17.68 -20.95 8.65
CA TRP A 148 16.80 -20.23 9.59
C TRP A 148 15.50 -19.73 8.96
N ARG A 149 14.75 -20.61 8.29
CA ARG A 149 13.47 -20.29 7.62
C ARG A 149 12.44 -19.56 8.50
N HIS A 150 12.49 -19.79 9.81
CA HIS A 150 11.59 -19.14 10.78
C HIS A 150 11.89 -17.64 10.97
N ARG A 151 13.12 -17.20 10.68
CA ARG A 151 13.58 -15.80 10.83
C ARG A 151 13.31 -15.01 9.55
N ALA A 152 12.03 -14.89 9.23
CA ALA A 152 11.61 -14.24 8.00
C ALA A 152 11.82 -12.71 8.00
N ASP A 153 11.95 -12.10 9.18
CA ASP A 153 12.42 -10.72 9.37
C ASP A 153 13.81 -10.49 8.76
N LEU A 154 14.76 -11.40 9.04
CA LEU A 154 16.12 -11.33 8.48
C LEU A 154 16.13 -11.58 6.97
N LEU A 155 15.28 -12.51 6.48
CA LEU A 155 15.13 -12.79 5.05
C LEU A 155 14.61 -11.59 4.28
N ASP A 156 13.54 -10.99 4.76
CA ASP A 156 12.90 -9.85 4.10
C ASP A 156 13.88 -8.67 4.08
N ALA A 157 14.54 -8.37 5.21
CA ALA A 157 15.49 -7.26 5.29
C ALA A 157 16.73 -7.46 4.39
N LEU A 158 17.41 -8.60 4.48
CA LEU A 158 18.60 -8.86 3.65
C LEU A 158 18.23 -8.95 2.16
N GLY A 159 17.10 -9.59 1.83
CA GLY A 159 16.61 -9.70 0.46
C GLY A 159 16.36 -8.33 -0.19
N TRP A 160 15.71 -7.41 0.53
CA TRP A 160 15.45 -6.06 0.02
C TRP A 160 16.71 -5.19 -0.08
N LEU A 161 17.74 -5.42 0.74
CA LEU A 161 19.02 -4.70 0.65
C LEU A 161 19.86 -5.09 -0.58
N VAL A 162 19.68 -6.31 -1.10
CA VAL A 162 20.33 -6.78 -2.35
C VAL A 162 19.91 -5.92 -3.54
N VAL A 163 18.64 -5.51 -3.58
CA VAL A 163 18.03 -4.82 -4.73
C VAL A 163 18.80 -3.55 -5.13
N PRO A 164 18.97 -2.52 -4.26
CA PRO A 164 19.68 -1.31 -4.65
C PRO A 164 21.18 -1.53 -4.90
N LEU A 165 21.83 -2.46 -4.17
CA LEU A 165 23.26 -2.75 -4.32
C LEU A 165 23.59 -3.33 -5.69
N LEU A 166 22.88 -4.39 -6.09
CA LEU A 166 23.09 -5.02 -7.38
C LEU A 166 22.61 -4.13 -8.53
N ALA A 167 21.53 -3.38 -8.36
CA ALA A 167 21.06 -2.45 -9.39
C ALA A 167 22.08 -1.35 -9.70
N VAL A 168 22.69 -0.76 -8.68
CA VAL A 168 23.75 0.26 -8.86
C VAL A 168 25.00 -0.36 -9.46
N SER A 169 25.35 -1.58 -9.07
CA SER A 169 26.46 -2.32 -9.67
C SER A 169 26.27 -2.55 -11.17
N LEU A 170 25.11 -3.09 -11.56
CA LEU A 170 24.77 -3.39 -12.95
C LEU A 170 24.70 -2.12 -13.80
N ALA A 171 24.04 -1.07 -13.30
CA ALA A 171 23.94 0.20 -14.01
C ALA A 171 25.30 0.88 -14.12
N GLY A 172 26.08 0.94 -13.03
CA GLY A 172 27.40 1.56 -13.01
C GLY A 172 28.44 0.84 -13.87
N GLY A 173 28.25 -0.46 -14.12
CA GLY A 173 29.12 -1.26 -14.98
C GLY A 173 28.98 -0.95 -16.47
N ALA A 174 27.90 -0.30 -16.89
CA ALA A 174 27.72 0.10 -18.28
C ALA A 174 28.69 1.24 -18.66
N PRO A 175 29.36 1.14 -19.83
CA PRO A 175 30.30 2.15 -20.29
C PRO A 175 29.59 3.47 -20.65
N GLY A 176 30.35 4.57 -20.61
CA GLY A 176 29.88 5.91 -20.97
C GLY A 176 29.33 6.73 -19.80
N PRO A 177 29.00 8.02 -20.06
CA PRO A 177 28.50 8.92 -19.02
C PRO A 177 27.12 8.49 -18.54
N LEU A 178 26.81 8.78 -17.27
CA LEU A 178 25.51 8.49 -16.68
C LEU A 178 24.39 9.15 -17.50
N GLY A 179 23.49 8.32 -18.02
CA GLY A 179 22.40 8.78 -18.87
C GLY A 179 21.18 7.87 -18.79
N SER A 180 20.34 7.94 -19.82
CA SER A 180 19.12 7.14 -19.94
C SER A 180 19.39 5.64 -19.96
N ALA A 181 20.48 5.19 -20.58
CA ALA A 181 20.86 3.78 -20.60
C ALA A 181 21.11 3.22 -19.18
N HIS A 182 21.87 3.93 -18.36
CA HIS A 182 22.14 3.54 -16.97
C HIS A 182 20.86 3.52 -16.12
N LEU A 183 19.98 4.51 -16.31
CA LEU A 183 18.66 4.53 -15.65
C LEU A 183 17.76 3.37 -16.09
N PHE A 184 17.80 3.00 -17.37
CA PHE A 184 17.04 1.86 -17.87
C PHE A 184 17.55 0.54 -17.29
N ILE A 185 18.87 0.34 -17.25
CA ILE A 185 19.49 -0.84 -16.66
C ILE A 185 19.19 -0.93 -15.16
N SER A 186 19.30 0.17 -14.41
CA SER A 186 18.97 0.17 -12.98
C SER A 186 17.49 -0.11 -12.73
N ALA A 187 16.59 0.52 -13.49
CA ALA A 187 15.15 0.27 -13.36
C ALA A 187 14.80 -1.20 -13.65
N LEU A 188 15.36 -1.78 -14.72
CA LEU A 188 15.16 -3.19 -15.06
C LEU A 188 15.71 -4.11 -13.97
N ALA A 189 16.93 -3.85 -13.50
CA ALA A 189 17.56 -4.63 -12.43
C ALA A 189 16.74 -4.59 -11.13
N ILE A 190 16.29 -3.40 -10.71
CA ILE A 190 15.45 -3.22 -9.52
C ILE A 190 14.14 -3.99 -9.67
N ALA A 191 13.47 -3.88 -10.82
CA ALA A 191 12.20 -4.58 -11.05
C ALA A 191 12.38 -6.11 -10.99
N VAL A 192 13.38 -6.64 -11.68
CA VAL A 192 13.66 -8.10 -11.71
C VAL A 192 14.03 -8.61 -10.32
N LEU A 193 14.91 -7.90 -9.59
CA LEU A 193 15.34 -8.29 -8.25
C LEU A 193 14.20 -8.18 -7.23
N ALA A 194 13.36 -7.13 -7.30
CA ALA A 194 12.18 -7.00 -6.44
C ALA A 194 11.18 -8.14 -6.68
N CYS A 195 10.93 -8.50 -7.96
CA CYS A 195 10.13 -9.67 -8.32
C CYS A 195 10.75 -10.98 -7.80
N ALA A 196 12.08 -11.14 -7.90
CA ALA A 196 12.76 -12.33 -7.41
C ALA A 196 12.66 -12.47 -5.88
N VAL A 197 12.91 -11.39 -5.13
CA VAL A 197 12.80 -11.38 -3.67
C VAL A 197 11.36 -11.72 -3.25
N THR A 198 10.36 -11.08 -3.85
CA THR A 198 8.96 -11.34 -3.50
C THR A 198 8.42 -12.68 -3.98
N ALA A 199 8.92 -13.22 -5.09
CA ALA A 199 8.61 -14.58 -5.51
C ALA A 199 9.10 -15.61 -4.48
N VAL A 200 10.26 -15.37 -3.86
CA VAL A 200 10.82 -16.24 -2.82
C VAL A 200 10.12 -16.05 -1.46
N THR A 201 9.86 -14.81 -1.04
CA THR A 201 9.31 -14.53 0.31
C THR A 201 7.79 -14.54 0.38
N GLN A 202 7.09 -14.30 -0.74
CA GLN A 202 5.63 -14.15 -0.84
C GLN A 202 5.07 -13.05 0.10
N ARG A 203 5.89 -12.05 0.43
CA ARG A 203 5.58 -10.97 1.38
C ARG A 203 5.81 -9.60 0.75
N HIS A 204 5.22 -8.58 1.38
CA HIS A 204 5.38 -7.17 0.98
C HIS A 204 5.09 -6.91 -0.51
N LEU A 205 4.04 -7.54 -1.03
CA LEU A 205 3.61 -7.40 -2.44
C LEU A 205 3.26 -5.96 -2.80
N ASP A 206 2.81 -5.18 -1.82
CA ASP A 206 2.57 -3.74 -1.95
C ASP A 206 3.86 -2.95 -2.24
N ILE A 207 4.94 -3.23 -1.50
CA ILE A 207 6.24 -2.60 -1.73
C ILE A 207 6.79 -3.01 -3.10
N ALA A 208 6.74 -4.30 -3.45
CA ALA A 208 7.20 -4.76 -4.75
C ALA A 208 6.39 -4.21 -5.92
N ALA A 209 5.05 -4.19 -5.83
CA ALA A 209 4.23 -3.58 -6.86
C ALA A 209 4.51 -2.08 -7.00
N THR A 210 4.80 -1.37 -5.89
CA THR A 210 5.23 0.04 -5.93
C THR A 210 6.54 0.17 -6.71
N VAL A 211 7.56 -0.59 -6.33
CA VAL A 211 8.89 -0.56 -6.93
C VAL A 211 8.84 -0.93 -8.42
N VAL A 212 8.11 -1.98 -8.78
CA VAL A 212 7.93 -2.41 -10.18
C VAL A 212 7.17 -1.36 -10.99
N THR A 213 6.16 -0.71 -10.42
CA THR A 213 5.43 0.38 -11.10
C THR A 213 6.34 1.59 -11.37
N LEU A 214 7.14 1.99 -10.38
CA LEU A 214 8.12 3.06 -10.53
C LEU A 214 9.18 2.71 -11.59
N CYS A 215 9.69 1.49 -11.56
CA CYS A 215 10.68 1.02 -12.53
C CYS A 215 10.10 0.85 -13.94
N GLY A 216 8.84 0.42 -14.05
CA GLY A 216 8.14 0.32 -15.34
C GLY A 216 7.95 1.70 -15.98
N LEU A 217 7.47 2.68 -15.21
CA LEU A 217 7.27 4.06 -15.69
C LEU A 217 8.62 4.75 -15.97
N GLY A 218 9.54 4.74 -15.01
CA GLY A 218 10.86 5.34 -15.16
C GLY A 218 11.70 4.65 -16.25
N GLY A 219 11.63 3.33 -16.35
CA GLY A 219 12.25 2.52 -17.39
C GLY A 219 11.69 2.83 -18.78
N ALA A 220 10.37 3.01 -18.93
CA ALA A 220 9.78 3.42 -20.20
C ALA A 220 10.25 4.83 -20.64
N VAL A 221 10.33 5.77 -19.69
CA VAL A 221 10.89 7.12 -19.96
C VAL A 221 12.37 7.05 -20.33
N ALA A 222 13.16 6.25 -19.61
CA ALA A 222 14.58 6.06 -19.89
C ALA A 222 14.79 5.39 -21.26
N ALA A 223 14.03 4.33 -21.57
CA ALA A 223 14.03 3.66 -22.86
C ALA A 223 13.75 4.64 -24.00
N THR A 224 12.62 5.35 -23.96
CA THR A 224 12.27 6.31 -25.01
C THR A 224 13.34 7.37 -25.23
N ARG A 225 13.94 7.89 -24.15
CA ARG A 225 15.04 8.87 -24.22
C ARG A 225 16.36 8.25 -24.70
N MET A 226 16.58 6.95 -24.54
CA MET A 226 17.76 6.24 -25.01
C MET A 226 17.78 6.10 -26.53
N TRP A 227 16.64 5.76 -27.15
CA TRP A 227 16.55 5.60 -28.61
C TRP A 227 16.23 6.88 -29.36
N SER A 228 15.67 7.89 -28.71
CA SER A 228 15.30 9.15 -29.37
C SER A 228 15.50 10.35 -28.46
N PRO A 229 16.01 11.48 -28.97
CA PRO A 229 16.22 12.69 -28.19
C PRO A 229 14.91 13.46 -27.96
N VAL A 230 13.90 12.80 -27.36
CA VAL A 230 12.56 13.36 -27.09
C VAL A 230 12.63 14.44 -26.01
N PRO A 231 12.06 15.65 -26.22
CA PRO A 231 12.04 16.71 -25.23
C PRO A 231 11.43 16.28 -23.89
N ALA A 232 11.97 16.76 -22.77
CA ALA A 232 11.52 16.40 -21.43
C ALA A 232 10.01 16.64 -21.19
N GLN A 233 9.45 17.69 -21.81
CA GLN A 233 8.01 17.97 -21.74
C GLN A 233 7.15 16.90 -22.39
N TRP A 234 7.58 16.36 -23.53
CA TRP A 234 6.84 15.29 -24.20
C TRP A 234 6.90 14.00 -23.39
N LEU A 235 8.05 13.72 -22.76
CA LEU A 235 8.17 12.62 -21.80
C LEU A 235 7.27 12.84 -20.58
N GLY A 236 7.20 14.06 -20.04
CA GLY A 236 6.29 14.42 -18.95
C GLY A 236 4.82 14.19 -19.32
N MET A 237 4.37 14.73 -20.45
CA MET A 237 3.00 14.54 -20.94
C MET A 237 2.69 13.08 -21.23
N GLY A 238 3.61 12.36 -21.87
CA GLY A 238 3.49 10.93 -22.11
C GLY A 238 3.40 10.13 -20.79
N THR A 239 4.15 10.53 -19.77
CA THR A 239 4.09 9.92 -18.43
C THR A 239 2.75 10.20 -17.75
N LEU A 240 2.20 11.42 -17.86
CA LEU A 240 0.85 11.72 -17.36
C LEU A 240 -0.19 10.78 -18.02
N VAL A 241 -0.15 10.65 -19.35
CA VAL A 241 -1.04 9.71 -20.06
C VAL A 241 -0.81 8.26 -19.62
N ALA A 242 0.44 7.83 -19.48
CA ALA A 242 0.77 6.49 -18.99
C ALA A 242 0.22 6.25 -17.57
N LEU A 243 0.25 7.25 -16.68
CA LEU A 243 -0.33 7.16 -15.34
C LEU A 243 -1.84 6.91 -15.38
N LEU A 244 -2.56 7.60 -16.27
CA LEU A 244 -4.00 7.35 -16.48
C LEU A 244 -4.26 5.91 -16.94
N LEU A 245 -3.46 5.41 -17.89
CA LEU A 245 -3.57 4.03 -18.37
C LEU A 245 -3.25 3.03 -17.25
N VAL A 246 -2.17 3.24 -16.51
CA VAL A 246 -1.77 2.40 -15.36
C VAL A 246 -2.90 2.31 -14.35
N LEU A 247 -3.48 3.44 -13.93
CA LEU A 247 -4.60 3.44 -12.97
C LEU A 247 -5.87 2.80 -13.53
N THR A 248 -6.09 2.88 -14.84
CA THR A 248 -7.24 2.25 -15.50
C THR A 248 -7.09 0.73 -15.56
N PHE A 249 -5.88 0.23 -15.83
CA PHE A 249 -5.61 -1.21 -15.89
C PHE A 249 -5.21 -1.82 -14.54
N ALA A 250 -4.97 -1.00 -13.50
CA ALA A 250 -4.48 -1.47 -12.20
C ALA A 250 -5.35 -2.58 -11.57
N PRO A 251 -6.71 -2.50 -11.56
CA PRO A 251 -7.53 -3.58 -11.02
C PRO A 251 -7.37 -4.88 -11.83
N THR A 252 -7.24 -4.78 -13.15
CA THR A 252 -7.06 -5.95 -14.03
C THR A 252 -5.70 -6.62 -13.76
N VAL A 253 -4.63 -5.83 -13.64
CA VAL A 253 -3.30 -6.32 -13.30
C VAL A 253 -3.30 -6.97 -11.91
N ALA A 254 -3.96 -6.36 -10.93
CA ALA A 254 -4.07 -6.92 -9.58
C ALA A 254 -4.77 -8.29 -9.56
N LEU A 255 -5.83 -8.46 -10.35
CA LEU A 255 -6.52 -9.75 -10.51
C LEU A 255 -5.63 -10.81 -11.17
N TRP A 256 -4.88 -10.42 -12.21
CA TRP A 256 -3.92 -11.32 -12.87
C TRP A 256 -2.81 -11.78 -11.92
N VAL A 257 -2.21 -10.86 -11.16
CA VAL A 257 -1.14 -11.20 -10.20
C VAL A 257 -1.67 -12.06 -9.06
N ALA A 258 -2.91 -11.83 -8.61
CA ALA A 258 -3.55 -12.65 -7.59
C ALA A 258 -4.05 -14.02 -8.10
N ALA A 259 -3.94 -14.27 -9.42
CA ALA A 259 -4.45 -15.45 -10.10
C ALA A 259 -5.93 -15.75 -9.77
N ILE A 260 -6.74 -14.70 -9.59
CA ILE A 260 -8.18 -14.85 -9.36
C ILE A 260 -8.81 -15.30 -10.68
N ARG A 261 -9.24 -16.56 -10.72
CA ARG A 261 -9.91 -17.13 -11.89
C ARG A 261 -11.36 -16.63 -11.95
N PRO A 262 -11.87 -16.27 -13.14
CA PRO A 262 -13.28 -16.01 -13.34
C PRO A 262 -14.12 -17.23 -12.91
N PRO A 263 -15.33 -17.02 -12.39
CA PRO A 263 -16.24 -18.13 -12.09
C PRO A 263 -16.53 -18.94 -13.35
N TYR A 264 -16.54 -20.26 -13.21
CA TYR A 264 -16.93 -21.16 -14.29
C TYR A 264 -18.45 -21.11 -14.45
N PHE A 265 -18.90 -20.47 -15.51
CA PHE A 265 -20.28 -20.60 -15.97
C PHE A 265 -20.30 -21.75 -16.98
N GLY A 266 -20.94 -22.87 -16.60
CA GLY A 266 -21.09 -24.03 -17.47
C GLY A 266 -21.77 -23.72 -18.80
N SER A 267 -21.89 -24.72 -19.67
CA SER A 267 -22.44 -24.53 -21.01
C SER A 267 -23.85 -23.91 -20.98
N ILE A 268 -24.01 -22.79 -21.72
CA ILE A 268 -25.30 -22.11 -21.94
C ILE A 268 -26.34 -23.05 -22.56
N THR A 269 -25.90 -24.09 -23.28
CA THR A 269 -26.79 -25.08 -23.91
C THR A 269 -27.27 -26.18 -22.95
N GLY A 270 -26.89 -26.14 -21.67
CA GLY A 270 -27.27 -27.14 -20.66
C GLY A 270 -26.61 -28.51 -20.85
N ARG A 271 -25.61 -28.60 -21.75
CA ARG A 271 -24.83 -29.82 -22.01
C ARG A 271 -24.18 -30.41 -20.76
N ASP A 272 -23.86 -29.55 -19.80
CA ASP A 272 -23.17 -29.93 -18.57
C ASP A 272 -24.16 -30.20 -17.42
N LEU A 273 -25.46 -29.99 -17.65
CA LEU A 273 -26.54 -30.30 -16.70
C LEU A 273 -27.16 -31.69 -16.97
N PHE A 274 -27.27 -32.07 -18.24
CA PHE A 274 -27.94 -33.29 -18.67
C PHE A 274 -27.10 -34.07 -19.67
N ARG A 275 -26.92 -35.36 -19.40
CA ARG A 275 -26.27 -36.31 -20.32
C ARG A 275 -27.31 -37.30 -20.86
N ARG A 276 -27.10 -37.73 -22.10
CA ARG A 276 -27.81 -38.86 -22.68
C ARG A 276 -27.08 -40.15 -22.29
N SER A 277 -27.75 -41.05 -21.59
CA SER A 277 -27.22 -42.38 -21.26
C SER A 277 -27.49 -43.34 -22.42
N ASP A 278 -26.52 -44.20 -22.73
CA ASP A 278 -26.69 -45.19 -23.81
C ASP A 278 -27.82 -46.16 -23.46
N GLY A 279 -28.72 -46.42 -24.42
CA GLY A 279 -29.85 -47.34 -24.28
C GLY A 279 -31.17 -46.72 -23.77
N LEU A 280 -31.21 -45.41 -23.48
CA LEU A 280 -32.45 -44.71 -23.14
C LEU A 280 -33.17 -44.13 -24.39
N PRO A 281 -34.50 -43.92 -24.32
CA PRO A 281 -35.27 -43.27 -25.39
C PRO A 281 -34.67 -41.93 -25.81
N VAL A 282 -34.91 -41.53 -27.07
CA VAL A 282 -34.35 -40.31 -27.67
C VAL A 282 -34.68 -39.05 -26.84
N ASP A 283 -35.82 -39.04 -26.16
CA ASP A 283 -36.29 -37.90 -25.34
C ASP A 283 -35.92 -37.99 -23.86
N ALA A 284 -35.22 -39.05 -23.43
CA ALA A 284 -34.81 -39.24 -22.05
C ALA A 284 -33.41 -38.68 -21.81
N VAL A 285 -33.31 -37.73 -20.89
CA VAL A 285 -32.07 -37.12 -20.41
C VAL A 285 -31.93 -37.37 -18.91
N SER A 286 -30.74 -37.77 -18.47
CA SER A 286 -30.42 -37.94 -17.06
C SER A 286 -29.60 -36.76 -16.55
N PRO A 287 -29.82 -36.27 -15.31
CA PRO A 287 -28.92 -35.32 -14.68
C PRO A 287 -27.50 -35.88 -14.67
N VAL A 288 -26.50 -35.06 -14.95
CA VAL A 288 -25.11 -35.44 -14.71
C VAL A 288 -24.92 -35.49 -13.19
N THR A 289 -24.86 -36.69 -12.62
CA THR A 289 -24.55 -36.87 -11.18
C THR A 289 -23.06 -37.12 -11.01
N ASP A 290 -22.40 -36.32 -10.17
CA ASP A 290 -20.96 -36.40 -9.84
C ASP A 290 -20.49 -37.78 -9.31
N ALA A 291 -21.41 -38.70 -9.01
CA ALA A 291 -21.16 -39.90 -8.23
C ALA A 291 -21.25 -41.23 -9.00
N ALA A 292 -21.57 -41.26 -10.30
CA ALA A 292 -21.87 -42.51 -10.97
C ALA A 292 -21.12 -42.72 -12.30
N GLY A 293 -19.89 -43.25 -12.18
CA GLY A 293 -19.35 -44.18 -13.17
C GLY A 293 -17.94 -43.88 -13.68
N GLY A 294 -16.94 -44.53 -13.09
CA GLY A 294 -15.61 -44.73 -13.69
C GLY A 294 -14.50 -43.93 -13.00
N ALA A 295 -13.50 -44.64 -12.49
CA ALA A 295 -12.30 -44.09 -11.90
C ALA A 295 -11.51 -43.23 -12.91
N GLU A 296 -10.88 -42.17 -12.37
CA GLU A 296 -9.89 -41.29 -13.02
C GLU A 296 -10.44 -40.32 -14.08
N ASP A 297 -10.86 -39.11 -13.64
CA ASP A 297 -10.41 -37.78 -14.16
C ASP A 297 -11.43 -36.60 -14.09
N ASP A 298 -12.64 -36.76 -13.53
CA ASP A 298 -13.57 -35.60 -13.41
C ASP A 298 -13.49 -34.90 -12.05
N ALA A 299 -12.54 -33.97 -11.97
CA ALA A 299 -12.46 -32.93 -10.96
C ALA A 299 -13.73 -32.09 -10.95
N ASN A 300 -14.21 -31.71 -9.76
CA ASN A 300 -15.24 -30.69 -9.54
C ASN A 300 -15.21 -29.59 -10.64
N PRO A 301 -16.23 -29.46 -11.49
CA PRO A 301 -16.19 -28.54 -12.65
C PRO A 301 -16.11 -27.07 -12.21
N ASP A 302 -16.55 -26.77 -10.99
CA ASP A 302 -16.39 -25.46 -10.38
C ASP A 302 -15.03 -25.34 -9.68
N THR A 303 -14.03 -24.94 -10.47
CA THR A 303 -12.66 -24.62 -9.98
C THR A 303 -12.55 -23.27 -9.28
N THR A 304 -13.67 -22.60 -9.00
CA THR A 304 -13.67 -21.31 -8.29
C THR A 304 -13.15 -21.52 -6.86
N PRO A 305 -12.08 -20.83 -6.43
CA PRO A 305 -11.56 -20.96 -5.07
C PRO A 305 -12.66 -20.67 -4.05
N ARG A 306 -12.69 -21.34 -2.89
CA ARG A 306 -13.70 -21.09 -1.82
C ARG A 306 -13.04 -20.71 -0.49
N GLY A 307 -13.78 -19.95 0.33
CA GLY A 307 -13.41 -19.61 1.69
C GLY A 307 -12.07 -18.87 1.82
N SER A 308 -11.13 -19.46 2.56
CA SER A 308 -9.83 -18.87 2.90
C SER A 308 -8.94 -18.59 1.67
N GLN A 309 -9.09 -19.35 0.59
CA GLN A 309 -8.32 -19.16 -0.64
C GLN A 309 -8.73 -17.88 -1.38
N ILE A 310 -10.03 -17.58 -1.44
CA ILE A 310 -10.52 -16.29 -1.98
C ILE A 310 -10.00 -15.15 -1.11
N ALA A 311 -10.10 -15.27 0.21
CA ALA A 311 -9.64 -14.22 1.13
C ALA A 311 -8.14 -13.92 0.93
N ALA A 312 -7.30 -14.95 0.83
CA ALA A 312 -5.88 -14.79 0.56
C ALA A 312 -5.61 -14.17 -0.83
N ALA A 313 -6.36 -14.56 -1.87
CA ALA A 313 -6.25 -13.96 -3.19
C ALA A 313 -6.69 -12.49 -3.20
N ALA A 314 -7.76 -12.15 -2.50
CA ALA A 314 -8.25 -10.78 -2.35
C ALA A 314 -7.24 -9.89 -1.61
N ILE A 315 -6.61 -10.40 -0.53
CA ILE A 315 -5.53 -9.68 0.17
C ILE A 315 -4.35 -9.42 -0.78
N ARG A 316 -3.93 -10.43 -1.55
CA ARG A 316 -2.85 -10.28 -2.56
C ARG A 316 -3.21 -9.24 -3.63
N ALA A 317 -4.40 -9.33 -4.21
CA ALA A 317 -4.87 -8.37 -5.21
C ALA A 317 -4.89 -6.95 -4.63
N ASN A 318 -5.39 -6.78 -3.41
CA ASN A 318 -5.45 -5.48 -2.75
C ASN A 318 -4.04 -4.92 -2.43
N SER A 319 -3.09 -5.75 -2.01
CA SER A 319 -1.70 -5.33 -1.81
C SER A 319 -1.06 -4.86 -3.12
N VAL A 320 -1.23 -5.61 -4.21
CA VAL A 320 -0.71 -5.23 -5.54
C VAL A 320 -1.34 -3.93 -6.03
N LEU A 321 -2.66 -3.80 -5.93
CA LEU A 321 -3.39 -2.60 -6.32
C LEU A 321 -2.94 -1.37 -5.53
N THR A 322 -2.71 -1.53 -4.23
CA THR A 322 -2.14 -0.50 -3.36
C THR A 322 -0.76 -0.08 -3.84
N GLY A 323 0.11 -1.03 -4.16
CA GLY A 323 1.43 -0.71 -4.67
C GLY A 323 1.42 0.03 -6.01
N ILE A 324 0.55 -0.37 -6.94
CA ILE A 324 0.39 0.34 -8.23
C ILE A 324 -0.09 1.79 -7.98
N CYS A 325 -1.06 1.99 -7.09
CA CYS A 325 -1.56 3.33 -6.76
C CYS A 325 -0.47 4.21 -6.10
N VAL A 326 0.32 3.65 -5.19
CA VAL A 326 1.45 4.37 -4.56
C VAL A 326 2.52 4.70 -5.60
N GLY A 327 2.89 3.76 -6.47
CA GLY A 327 3.86 4.00 -7.54
C GLY A 327 3.42 5.08 -8.52
N ALA A 328 2.14 5.05 -8.93
CA ALA A 328 1.54 6.11 -9.75
C ALA A 328 1.53 7.47 -9.05
N ALA A 329 1.15 7.50 -7.76
CA ALA A 329 1.11 8.71 -6.94
C ALA A 329 2.50 9.36 -6.77
N VAL A 330 3.54 8.56 -6.54
CA VAL A 330 4.92 9.04 -6.42
C VAL A 330 5.48 9.54 -7.75
N THR A 331 5.04 8.97 -8.88
CA THR A 331 5.50 9.38 -10.21
C THR A 331 4.84 10.68 -10.68
N LEU A 332 3.60 10.96 -10.25
CA LEU A 332 2.82 12.11 -10.70
C LEU A 332 3.55 13.46 -10.51
N PRO A 333 4.15 13.81 -9.36
CA PRO A 333 4.87 15.07 -9.20
C PRO A 333 6.02 15.25 -10.18
N ALA A 334 6.79 14.19 -10.46
CA ALA A 334 7.88 14.23 -11.43
C ALA A 334 7.36 14.42 -12.86
N ALA A 335 6.25 13.78 -13.22
CA ALA A 335 5.60 13.96 -14.52
C ALA A 335 5.04 15.37 -14.70
N VAL A 336 4.42 15.94 -13.65
CA VAL A 336 3.96 17.34 -13.63
C VAL A 336 5.14 18.29 -13.76
N TRP A 337 6.23 18.07 -12.99
CA TRP A 337 7.45 18.86 -13.14
C TRP A 337 7.95 18.81 -14.58
N ALA A 338 8.10 17.65 -15.20
CA ALA A 338 8.58 17.55 -16.58
C ALA A 338 7.65 18.25 -17.60
N THR A 339 6.33 18.19 -17.38
CA THR A 339 5.30 18.72 -18.29
C THR A 339 5.21 20.25 -18.32
N LEU A 340 5.32 20.89 -17.15
CA LEU A 340 5.11 22.34 -17.05
C LEU A 340 6.19 23.12 -17.81
N MET A 341 5.81 24.18 -18.49
CA MET A 341 6.75 25.13 -19.11
C MET A 341 6.34 26.58 -18.86
N PRO A 342 6.57 27.10 -17.63
CA PRO A 342 6.35 28.51 -17.33
C PRO A 342 7.05 29.45 -18.35
N GLY A 343 6.38 30.54 -18.72
CA GLY A 343 6.93 31.57 -19.60
C GLY A 343 7.01 31.22 -21.09
N ARG A 344 6.56 30.04 -21.52
CA ARG A 344 6.47 29.66 -22.95
C ARG A 344 5.06 29.87 -23.51
N GLU A 345 4.94 29.95 -24.84
CA GLU A 345 3.68 30.25 -25.54
C GLU A 345 2.50 29.34 -25.15
N ARG A 346 2.75 28.08 -24.77
CA ARG A 346 1.75 27.11 -24.32
C ARG A 346 1.80 26.80 -22.82
N GLY A 347 2.45 27.65 -22.02
CA GLY A 347 2.66 27.44 -20.59
C GLY A 347 1.35 27.30 -19.81
N THR A 348 0.37 28.16 -20.09
CA THR A 348 -0.96 28.10 -19.49
C THR A 348 -1.67 26.77 -19.80
N ALA A 349 -1.62 26.31 -21.05
CA ALA A 349 -2.19 25.03 -21.45
C ALA A 349 -1.54 23.84 -20.74
N THR A 350 -0.20 23.87 -20.53
CA THR A 350 0.49 22.83 -19.74
C THR A 350 0.08 22.85 -18.27
N ALA A 351 -0.20 24.03 -17.70
CA ALA A 351 -0.72 24.15 -16.35
C ALA A 351 -2.12 23.55 -16.25
N VAL A 352 -3.01 23.87 -17.20
CA VAL A 352 -4.35 23.30 -17.27
C VAL A 352 -4.28 21.77 -17.37
N LEU A 353 -3.42 21.23 -18.24
CA LEU A 353 -3.21 19.79 -18.36
C LEU A 353 -2.78 19.17 -17.02
N ALA A 354 -1.78 19.75 -16.35
CA ALA A 354 -1.32 19.27 -15.04
C ALA A 354 -2.44 19.32 -13.98
N SER A 355 -3.21 20.40 -13.94
CA SER A 355 -4.36 20.56 -13.03
C SER A 355 -5.46 19.53 -13.30
N LEU A 356 -5.72 19.17 -14.57
CA LEU A 356 -6.65 18.08 -14.90
C LEU A 356 -6.16 16.74 -14.33
N PHE A 357 -4.86 16.45 -14.40
CA PHE A 357 -4.32 15.21 -13.82
C PHE A 357 -4.36 15.19 -12.29
N VAL A 358 -4.09 16.33 -11.63
CA VAL A 358 -4.29 16.48 -10.17
C VAL A 358 -5.75 16.20 -9.81
N LEU A 359 -6.69 16.78 -10.54
CA LEU A 359 -8.12 16.56 -10.35
C LEU A 359 -8.52 15.09 -10.57
N ILE A 360 -8.01 14.44 -11.62
CA ILE A 360 -8.25 13.02 -11.90
C ILE A 360 -7.75 12.15 -10.75
N PHE A 361 -6.55 12.40 -10.21
CA PHE A 361 -6.02 11.61 -9.10
C PHE A 361 -6.83 11.78 -7.81
N ILE A 362 -7.27 13.01 -7.49
CA ILE A 362 -8.13 13.27 -6.33
C ILE A 362 -9.49 12.57 -6.49
N SER A 363 -10.12 12.70 -7.66
CA SER A 363 -11.44 12.11 -7.94
C SER A 363 -11.42 10.59 -7.98
N ARG A 364 -10.38 9.99 -8.58
CA ARG A 364 -10.18 8.53 -8.61
C ARG A 364 -10.04 7.90 -7.23
N GLY A 365 -9.64 8.66 -6.20
CA GLY A 365 -9.61 8.15 -4.83
C GLY A 365 -10.95 7.55 -4.39
N ARG A 366 -12.08 8.01 -4.95
CA ARG A 366 -13.42 7.49 -4.66
C ARG A 366 -13.73 6.13 -5.31
N ALA A 367 -12.98 5.75 -6.35
CA ALA A 367 -13.21 4.50 -7.08
C ALA A 367 -12.62 3.27 -6.36
N PHE A 368 -11.73 3.49 -5.39
CA PHE A 368 -11.03 2.44 -4.65
C PHE A 368 -11.68 2.20 -3.29
N ALA A 369 -11.85 0.92 -2.93
CA ALA A 369 -12.44 0.53 -1.65
C ALA A 369 -11.46 0.69 -0.47
N ASP A 370 -10.16 0.48 -0.69
CA ASP A 370 -9.15 0.62 0.36
C ASP A 370 -8.69 2.08 0.52
N LYS A 371 -8.75 2.58 1.75
CA LYS A 371 -8.26 3.91 2.14
C LYS A 371 -6.79 4.13 1.75
N ARG A 372 -5.94 3.09 1.76
CA ARG A 372 -4.51 3.23 1.41
C ARG A 372 -4.31 3.69 -0.03
N GLN A 373 -5.10 3.15 -0.95
CA GLN A 373 -5.09 3.53 -2.37
C GLN A 373 -5.58 4.96 -2.56
N ALA A 374 -6.72 5.30 -1.94
CA ALA A 374 -7.29 6.64 -2.01
C ALA A 374 -6.34 7.72 -1.43
N VAL A 375 -5.79 7.47 -0.23
CA VAL A 375 -4.84 8.38 0.43
C VAL A 375 -3.58 8.54 -0.41
N ALA A 376 -3.03 7.47 -0.99
CA ALA A 376 -1.86 7.55 -1.86
C ALA A 376 -2.10 8.49 -3.05
N LEU A 377 -3.22 8.33 -3.76
CA LEU A 377 -3.54 9.18 -4.93
C LEU A 377 -3.75 10.65 -4.54
N VAL A 378 -4.45 10.92 -3.43
CA VAL A 378 -4.66 12.29 -2.94
C VAL A 378 -3.33 12.92 -2.50
N CYS A 379 -2.48 12.19 -1.79
CA CYS A 379 -1.14 12.67 -1.41
C CYS A 379 -0.25 12.92 -2.63
N GLY A 380 -0.30 12.04 -3.64
CA GLY A 380 0.42 12.23 -4.91
C GLY A 380 -0.04 13.48 -5.64
N ALA A 381 -1.35 13.71 -5.70
CA ALA A 381 -1.94 14.92 -6.30
C ALA A 381 -1.54 16.19 -5.54
N ALA A 382 -1.59 16.16 -4.20
CA ALA A 382 -1.14 17.27 -3.36
C ALA A 382 0.36 17.58 -3.58
N ALA A 383 1.21 16.55 -3.59
CA ALA A 383 2.63 16.70 -3.89
C ALA A 383 2.86 17.27 -5.30
N ALA A 384 2.06 16.84 -6.29
CA ALA A 384 2.15 17.34 -7.65
C ALA A 384 1.74 18.81 -7.77
N THR A 385 0.72 19.25 -7.04
CA THR A 385 0.36 20.67 -6.91
C THR A 385 1.51 21.48 -6.33
N CYS A 386 2.11 21.02 -5.22
CA CYS A 386 3.25 21.69 -4.60
C CYS A 386 4.45 21.79 -5.57
N VAL A 387 4.82 20.69 -6.22
CA VAL A 387 5.92 20.64 -7.19
C VAL A 387 5.63 21.54 -8.40
N GLY A 388 4.38 21.61 -8.85
CA GLY A 388 3.95 22.52 -9.91
C GLY A 388 4.15 23.98 -9.52
N ILE A 389 3.72 24.38 -8.33
CA ILE A 389 3.90 25.74 -7.81
C ILE A 389 5.40 26.07 -7.66
N VAL A 390 6.19 25.16 -7.07
CA VAL A 390 7.66 25.33 -6.96
C VAL A 390 8.30 25.55 -8.33
N LYS A 391 7.89 24.81 -9.36
CA LYS A 391 8.42 24.97 -10.71
C LYS A 391 8.18 26.38 -11.27
N TYR A 392 7.00 26.95 -11.03
CA TYR A 392 6.69 28.32 -11.44
C TYR A 392 7.54 29.35 -10.71
N ILE A 393 7.80 29.17 -9.42
CA ILE A 393 8.63 30.10 -8.62
C ILE A 393 10.09 30.02 -9.06
N VAL A 394 10.66 28.82 -9.19
CA VAL A 394 12.10 28.63 -9.50
C VAL A 394 12.48 29.20 -10.87
N GLN A 395 11.51 29.34 -11.79
CA GLN A 395 11.74 29.98 -13.10
C GLN A 395 11.57 31.49 -13.10
N GLN A 396 11.08 32.09 -12.02
CA GLN A 396 11.04 33.55 -11.85
C GLN A 396 12.39 34.07 -11.32
N PRO A 397 12.73 35.34 -11.59
CA PRO A 397 13.89 35.98 -10.98
C PRO A 397 13.83 35.94 -9.44
N HIS A 398 14.97 35.71 -8.78
CA HIS A 398 15.09 35.62 -7.32
C HIS A 398 14.60 36.88 -6.57
N SER A 399 14.55 38.03 -7.25
CA SER A 399 14.20 39.33 -6.68
C SER A 399 12.70 39.67 -6.74
N ALA A 400 11.83 38.74 -7.13
CA ALA A 400 10.39 38.99 -7.27
C ALA A 400 9.59 38.48 -6.04
N PRO A 401 9.39 39.30 -4.98
CA PRO A 401 8.64 38.87 -3.79
C PRO A 401 7.17 38.57 -4.09
N GLU A 402 6.59 39.17 -5.13
CA GLU A 402 5.19 38.93 -5.52
C GLU A 402 4.94 37.50 -6.02
N ALA A 403 5.93 36.88 -6.65
CA ALA A 403 5.85 35.48 -7.08
C ALA A 403 5.78 34.53 -5.86
N LEU A 404 6.51 34.85 -4.79
CA LEU A 404 6.46 34.10 -3.54
C LEU A 404 5.11 34.30 -2.83
N ALA A 405 4.62 35.54 -2.78
CA ALA A 405 3.32 35.85 -2.16
C ALA A 405 2.16 35.13 -2.86
N SER A 406 2.10 35.17 -4.20
CA SER A 406 1.08 34.47 -4.98
C SER A 406 1.14 32.95 -4.81
N ALA A 407 2.35 32.37 -4.79
CA ALA A 407 2.53 30.95 -4.50
C ALA A 407 2.07 30.55 -3.09
N ALA A 408 2.39 31.36 -2.08
CA ALA A 408 1.96 31.13 -0.70
C ALA A 408 0.43 31.16 -0.60
N VAL A 409 -0.23 32.13 -1.24
CA VAL A 409 -1.69 32.22 -1.29
C VAL A 409 -2.29 30.97 -1.94
N LEU A 410 -1.74 30.50 -3.08
CA LEU A 410 -2.22 29.29 -3.75
C LEU A 410 -2.06 28.03 -2.89
N LEU A 411 -0.92 27.88 -2.21
CA LEU A 411 -0.67 26.75 -1.31
C LEU A 411 -1.61 26.77 -0.10
N VAL A 412 -1.82 27.94 0.52
CA VAL A 412 -2.73 28.11 1.64
C VAL A 412 -4.17 27.84 1.20
N ALA A 413 -4.59 28.34 0.03
CA ALA A 413 -5.92 28.07 -0.52
C ALA A 413 -6.13 26.57 -0.80
N PHE A 414 -5.14 25.88 -1.36
CA PHE A 414 -5.21 24.44 -1.59
C PHE A 414 -5.29 23.65 -0.27
N ALA A 415 -4.47 23.99 0.73
CA ALA A 415 -4.49 23.36 2.04
C ALA A 415 -5.83 23.61 2.78
N ALA A 416 -6.33 24.84 2.74
CA ALA A 416 -7.63 25.20 3.31
C ALA A 416 -8.76 24.43 2.62
N GLY A 417 -8.74 24.32 1.28
CA GLY A 417 -9.69 23.51 0.52
C GLY A 417 -9.67 22.03 0.92
N GLY A 418 -8.48 21.46 1.13
CA GLY A 418 -8.31 20.09 1.63
C GLY A 418 -8.87 19.89 3.04
N LEU A 419 -8.61 20.83 3.95
CA LEU A 419 -9.14 20.80 5.33
C LEU A 419 -10.67 20.95 5.34
N LEU A 420 -11.22 21.86 4.53
CA LEU A 420 -12.66 22.01 4.38
C LEU A 420 -13.31 20.74 3.83
N ALA A 421 -12.69 20.12 2.81
CA ALA A 421 -13.16 18.84 2.29
C ALA A 421 -13.13 17.74 3.37
N ALA A 422 -12.06 17.67 4.17
CA ALA A 422 -11.95 16.70 5.27
C ALA A 422 -13.03 16.90 6.35
N LEU A 423 -13.44 18.15 6.61
CA LEU A 423 -14.48 18.47 7.58
C LEU A 423 -15.90 18.18 7.04
N VAL A 424 -16.13 18.48 5.76
CA VAL A 424 -17.48 18.46 5.16
C VAL A 424 -17.82 17.09 4.56
N VAL A 425 -16.91 16.48 3.78
CA VAL A 425 -17.20 15.29 2.97
C VAL A 425 -17.64 14.07 3.82
N PRO A 426 -17.00 13.72 4.95
CA PRO A 426 -17.37 12.52 5.71
C PRO A 426 -18.74 12.61 6.38
N VAL A 427 -19.16 13.82 6.77
CA VAL A 427 -20.42 14.05 7.51
C VAL A 427 -21.59 14.40 6.59
N THR A 428 -21.33 14.69 5.31
CA THR A 428 -22.37 15.08 4.35
C THR A 428 -22.91 13.88 3.57
N ARG A 429 -24.24 13.75 3.54
CA ARG A 429 -24.92 12.81 2.65
C ARG A 429 -25.16 13.51 1.31
N PHE A 430 -24.29 13.24 0.34
CA PHE A 430 -24.43 13.80 -1.00
C PHE A 430 -25.66 13.24 -1.72
N THR A 431 -26.42 14.11 -2.37
CA THR A 431 -27.52 13.68 -3.26
C THR A 431 -26.94 12.92 -4.47
N PRO A 432 -27.71 12.01 -5.10
CA PRO A 432 -27.27 11.30 -6.30
C PRO A 432 -26.77 12.24 -7.41
N LEU A 433 -27.38 13.41 -7.56
CA LEU A 433 -26.98 14.42 -8.55
C LEU A 433 -25.57 14.97 -8.32
N VAL A 434 -25.20 15.26 -7.06
CA VAL A 434 -23.86 15.77 -6.73
C VAL A 434 -22.79 14.70 -6.99
N ARG A 435 -23.10 13.45 -6.63
CA ARG A 435 -22.21 12.31 -6.86
C ARG A 435 -22.00 12.05 -8.34
N MET A 436 -23.09 12.09 -9.11
CA MET A 436 -23.08 11.98 -10.57
C MET A 436 -22.30 13.13 -11.20
N ALA A 437 -22.50 14.38 -10.75
CA ALA A 437 -21.76 15.54 -11.25
C ALA A 437 -20.24 15.39 -11.04
N ALA A 438 -19.80 14.87 -9.88
CA ALA A 438 -18.39 14.59 -9.62
C ALA A 438 -17.82 13.51 -10.58
N GLU A 439 -18.60 12.46 -10.87
CA GLU A 439 -18.23 11.42 -11.85
C GLU A 439 -18.13 11.99 -13.27
N TRP A 440 -19.09 12.82 -13.69
CA TRP A 440 -19.04 13.49 -15.00
C TRP A 440 -17.86 14.45 -15.13
N LEU A 441 -17.54 15.17 -14.07
CA LEU A 441 -16.40 16.09 -14.05
C LEU A 441 -15.07 15.35 -14.20
N GLU A 442 -14.93 14.17 -13.58
CA GLU A 442 -13.78 13.28 -13.78
C GLU A 442 -13.70 12.78 -15.23
N ILE A 443 -14.81 12.28 -15.78
CA ILE A 443 -14.88 11.80 -17.17
C ILE A 443 -14.53 12.92 -18.14
N LEU A 444 -15.07 14.12 -17.94
CA LEU A 444 -14.75 15.30 -18.76
C LEU A 444 -13.27 15.64 -18.68
N ALA A 445 -12.66 15.61 -17.49
CA ALA A 445 -11.23 15.86 -17.33
C ALA A 445 -10.39 14.85 -18.12
N ILE A 446 -10.76 13.56 -18.10
CA ILE A 446 -10.11 12.51 -18.88
C ILE A 446 -10.24 12.76 -20.39
N ILE A 447 -11.46 13.07 -20.85
CA ILE A 447 -11.75 13.33 -22.27
C ILE A 447 -10.96 14.53 -22.78
N VAL A 448 -10.83 15.60 -22.00
CA VAL A 448 -10.13 16.83 -22.40
C VAL A 448 -8.61 16.68 -22.32
N ALA A 449 -8.09 15.91 -21.36
CA ALA A 449 -6.64 15.79 -21.13
C ALA A 449 -5.88 15.24 -22.35
N LEU A 450 -6.40 14.22 -23.04
CA LEU A 450 -5.71 13.59 -24.17
C LEU A 450 -5.61 14.51 -25.41
N PRO A 451 -6.70 15.11 -25.92
CA PRO A 451 -6.62 16.08 -27.01
C PRO A 451 -5.76 17.29 -26.65
N LEU A 452 -5.83 17.75 -25.40
CA LEU A 452 -5.01 18.88 -24.93
C LEU A 452 -3.52 18.54 -24.98
N ALA A 453 -3.12 17.35 -24.50
CA ALA A 453 -1.74 16.89 -24.59
C ALA A 453 -1.26 16.76 -26.05
N ALA A 454 -2.10 16.22 -26.94
CA ALA A 454 -1.80 16.11 -28.37
C ALA A 454 -1.61 17.49 -29.05
N TRP A 455 -2.46 18.46 -28.70
CA TRP A 455 -2.33 19.83 -29.18
C TRP A 455 -1.06 20.52 -28.66
N ILE A 456 -0.77 20.41 -27.36
CA ILE A 456 0.44 20.96 -26.75
C ILE A 456 1.69 20.36 -27.41
N GLY A 457 1.69 19.05 -27.66
CA GLY A 457 2.77 18.34 -28.36
C GLY A 457 2.92 18.69 -29.84
N GLY A 458 1.98 19.43 -30.43
CA GLY A 458 2.03 19.81 -31.84
C GLY A 458 1.63 18.69 -32.82
N LEU A 459 0.94 17.65 -32.34
CA LEU A 459 0.50 16.54 -33.20
C LEU A 459 -0.45 17.03 -34.30
N PHE A 460 -1.43 17.88 -33.95
CA PHE A 460 -2.39 18.42 -34.92
C PHE A 460 -1.71 19.31 -35.97
N THR A 461 -0.71 20.11 -35.56
CA THR A 461 0.06 20.93 -36.51
C THR A 461 0.89 20.06 -37.45
N TRP A 462 1.45 18.96 -36.96
CA TRP A 462 2.21 18.01 -37.77
C TRP A 462 1.32 17.26 -38.76
N VAL A 463 0.14 16.79 -38.33
CA VAL A 463 -0.83 16.13 -39.23
C VAL A 463 -1.30 17.08 -40.33
N ARG A 464 -1.45 18.38 -40.04
CA ARG A 464 -1.83 19.39 -41.04
C ARG A 464 -0.75 19.70 -42.07
N MET A 465 0.52 19.50 -41.72
CA MET A 465 1.67 19.80 -42.59
C MET A 465 2.15 18.59 -43.41
N ARG A 466 1.64 17.40 -43.11
CA ARG A 466 1.78 16.20 -43.94
C ARG A 466 0.61 16.11 -44.91
#